data_AF-A0A644YEM3-F1
#
_entry.id   AF-A0A644YEM3-F1
#
_cell.length_a   1.000
_cell.length_b   1.000
_cell.length_c   1.000
_cell.angle_alpha   90.00
_cell.angle_beta   90.00
_cell.angle_gamma   90.00
#
_symmetry.space_group_name_H-M   'P 1'
#
loop_
_entity.id
_entity.type
_entity.pdbx_description
1 polymer ?
#
loop_
_entity_poly.entity_id
_entity_poly.type
_entity_poly.pdbx_seq_one_letter_code
_entity_poly.pdbx_strand_id
1 'polypeptide(L)' 'MNDEDRVFKYGQFGYGKYVYPKESLDEIKGFFAEEIENLFSNKEVKYII' A
#
# COMPACT_ATOMS: atom_id res chain seq x y z
N MET A 1 -16.46 3.58 4.23
CA MET A 1 -15.38 3.24 3.29
C MET A 1 -16.09 2.65 2.09
N ASN A 2 -16.14 3.36 0.97
CA ASN A 2 -16.87 2.88 -0.22
C ASN A 2 -16.01 1.84 -0.93
N ASP A 3 -16.58 0.66 -1.18
CA ASP A 3 -15.91 -0.41 -1.92
C ASP A 3 -15.73 -0.06 -3.42
N GLU A 4 -16.43 0.97 -3.89
CA GLU A 4 -16.36 1.50 -5.27
C GLU A 4 -14.99 2.12 -5.60
N ASP A 5 -14.17 2.44 -4.59
CA ASP A 5 -12.85 3.05 -4.80
C ASP A 5 -11.74 1.99 -4.97
N ARG A 6 -12.04 0.69 -4.98
CA ARG A 6 -11.00 -0.36 -5.11
C ARG A 6 -10.88 -0.87 -6.54
N VAL A 7 -9.63 -1.03 -7.00
CA VAL A 7 -9.31 -1.55 -8.32
C VAL A 7 -9.15 -3.07 -8.26
N PHE A 8 -9.91 -3.81 -9.07
CA PHE A 8 -9.71 -5.26 -9.20
C PHE A 8 -8.47 -5.55 -10.06
N LYS A 9 -7.50 -6.27 -9.50
CA LYS A 9 -6.31 -6.78 -10.19
C LYS A 9 -6.39 -8.28 -10.37
N TYR A 10 -6.25 -8.73 -11.62
CA TYR A 10 -6.10 -10.13 -11.96
C TYR A 10 -4.72 -10.64 -11.52
N GLY A 11 -4.71 -11.78 -10.84
CA GLY A 11 -3.49 -12.51 -10.49
C GLY A 11 -3.09 -13.47 -11.60
N GLN A 12 -1.82 -13.84 -11.57
CA GLN A 12 -1.16 -14.68 -12.59
C GLN A 12 -1.78 -16.09 -12.75
N PHE A 13 -2.48 -16.58 -11.72
CA PHE A 13 -3.06 -17.93 -11.69
C PHE A 13 -4.60 -17.94 -11.72
N GLY A 14 -5.22 -16.86 -12.23
CA GLY A 14 -6.67 -16.79 -12.44
C GLY A 14 -7.49 -16.23 -11.25
N TYR A 15 -6.91 -16.17 -10.05
CA TYR A 15 -7.52 -15.46 -8.92
C TYR A 15 -7.21 -13.96 -8.99
N GLY A 16 -8.15 -13.10 -8.65
CA GLY A 16 -7.92 -11.65 -8.54
C GLY A 16 -8.10 -11.12 -7.12
N LYS A 17 -7.68 -9.87 -6.90
CA LYS A 17 -7.85 -9.16 -5.63
C LYS A 17 -8.21 -7.70 -5.86
N TYR A 18 -8.95 -7.13 -4.93
CA TYR A 18 -9.18 -5.69 -4.88
C TYR A 18 -8.01 -5.00 -4.18
N VAL A 19 -7.43 -4.01 -4.85
CA VAL A 19 -6.35 -3.16 -4.31
C VAL A 19 -6.81 -1.72 -4.23
N TYR A 20 -6.19 -0.94 -3.36
CA TYR A 20 -6.39 0.50 -3.35
C TYR A 20 -5.95 1.13 -4.69
N PRO A 21 -6.53 2.27 -5.07
CA PRO A 21 -6.03 3.07 -6.17
C PRO A 21 -4.56 3.40 -5.96
N LYS A 22 -3.86 3.62 -7.08
CA LYS A 22 -2.43 3.94 -7.03
C LYS A 22 -2.15 5.16 -6.16
N GLU A 23 -2.96 6.21 -6.29
CA GLU A 23 -2.81 7.46 -5.53
C GLU A 23 -2.92 7.22 -4.03
N SER A 24 -3.93 6.47 -3.59
CA SER A 24 -4.09 6.10 -2.17
C SER A 24 -2.96 5.20 -1.67
N LEU A 25 -2.47 4.27 -2.50
CA LEU A 25 -1.29 3.46 -2.14
C LEU A 25 -0.04 4.32 -1.99
N ASP A 26 0.16 5.30 -2.87
CA ASP A 26 1.33 6.18 -2.84
C ASP A 26 1.27 7.11 -1.60
N GLU A 27 0.09 7.61 -1.24
CA GLU A 27 -0.13 8.39 0.00
C GLU A 27 0.17 7.56 1.25
N ILE A 28 -0.38 6.34 1.33
CA ILE A 28 -0.15 5.41 2.44
C ILE A 28 1.34 5.08 2.56
N LYS A 29 2.03 4.85 1.43
CA LYS A 29 3.47 4.59 1.42
C LYS A 29 4.28 5.77 1.93
N GLY A 30 3.94 6.98 1.49
CA GLY A 30 4.60 8.20 1.95
C GLY A 30 4.45 8.37 3.46
N PHE A 31 3.21 8.28 3.95
CA PHE A 31 2.91 8.40 5.38
C PHE A 31 3.69 7.39 6.22
N PHE A 32 3.63 6.09 5.90
CA PHE A 32 4.33 5.09 6.69
C PHE A 32 5.84 5.20 6.59
N ALA A 33 6.38 5.58 5.43
CA ALA A 33 7.82 5.81 5.29
C ALA A 33 8.28 6.96 6.19
N GLU A 34 7.56 8.08 6.20
CA GLU A 34 7.86 9.25 7.03
C GLU A 34 7.71 8.94 8.53
N GLU A 35 6.60 8.33 8.93
CA GLU A 35 6.37 8.02 10.34
C GLU A 35 7.37 7.00 10.88
N ILE A 36 7.72 5.97 10.08
CA ILE A 36 8.78 5.04 10.48
C ILE A 36 10.11 5.79 10.60
N GLU A 37 10.39 6.73 9.69
CA GLU A 37 11.59 7.56 9.75
C GLU A 37 11.63 8.43 11.02
N ASN A 38 10.50 8.93 11.48
CA ASN A 38 10.46 9.78 12.67
C ASN A 38 10.43 9.00 13.99
N LEU A 39 9.79 7.83 14.01
CA LEU A 39 9.49 7.12 15.26
C LEU A 39 10.56 6.12 15.70
N PHE A 40 11.28 5.49 14.76
CA PHE A 40 12.22 4.41 15.09
C PHE A 40 13.67 4.82 14.84
N SER A 41 14.58 4.33 15.66
CA SER A 41 16.03 4.37 15.42
C SER A 41 16.50 3.01 14.90
N ASN A 42 17.50 2.98 14.01
CA ASN A 42 18.02 1.75 13.37
C ASN A 42 16.93 0.90 12.66
N LYS A 43 16.05 1.55 11.90
CA LYS A 43 15.04 0.84 11.11
C LYS A 43 15.54 0.47 9.71
N GLU A 44 14.88 -0.52 9.13
CA GLU A 44 14.99 -0.88 7.73
C GLU A 44 13.61 -1.27 7.21
N VAL A 45 13.07 -0.48 6.28
CA VAL A 45 11.80 -0.80 5.61
C VAL A 45 12.11 -1.71 4.42
N LYS A 46 11.76 -2.98 4.53
CA LYS A 46 12.03 -3.97 3.47
C LYS A 46 11.09 -3.83 2.27
N TYR A 47 9.80 -3.57 2.52
CA TYR A 47 8.80 -3.32 1.48
C TYR A 47 7.51 -2.72 2.06
N ILE A 48 6.79 -1.97 1.23
CA ILE A 48 5.39 -1.57 1.44
C ILE A 48 4.65 -1.90 0.14
N ILE A 49 3.66 -2.81 0.19
CA ILE A 49 2.98 -3.38 -0.99
C ILE A 49 1.48 -3.18 -0.95
#